data_AF-A0A497EAU2-F1
#
_entry.id   AF-A0A497EAU2-F1
#
_cell.length_a   1.000
_cell.length_b   1.000
_cell.length_c   1.000
_cell.angle_alpha   90.00
_cell.angle_beta   90.00
_cell.angle_gamma   90.00
#
_symmetry.space_group_name_H-M   'P 1'
#
loop_
_entity.id
_entity.type
_entity.pdbx_description
1 polymer ?
#
loop_
_entity_poly.entity_id
_entity_poly.type
_entity_poly.pdbx_seq_one_letter_code
_entity_poly.pdbx_strand_id
1 'polypeptide(L)'
;MVRNDPAQVLPVLRALSIAVNYRALYPQSHPKVVEGVGAVVGSLESCLNERGRDSMTFLVIDEELLVDDRPIRSGQMYLGPLIRTMKRLGIERLTLARGLDQEECYSLVECLASVGKPVSTAHVILGRVQLNLSEEGPRSEVDLASVRGSQFSEHDIDMAQEGFLRYREDRSGSVEQLDRMLWHFVEGMDENTRALLLLGPMKSLDQKLFVHAINVAMLVVAQARSLGITGQSLQSVGLAALLHDIGKLSLPAALLDRDEDLSDVEWEILKMHTVLGAAELCGLPEAPPLAVLVAYEHHMRWDGKPSYPVPSVPRRPNLASQLTAIADTYDVMVESRGFTGGVLGEVATRVWRDRSETFLDPFLVGNFVLMVAGAESEVKD
;
A
#
# COMPACT_ATOMS: atom_id res chain seq x y z
N MET A 1 -0.69 -13.55 38.51
CA MET A 1 -1.03 -13.80 37.09
C MET A 1 -2.54 -13.74 36.95
N VAL A 2 -3.10 -12.56 36.68
CA VAL A 2 -4.54 -12.40 36.44
C VAL A 2 -4.82 -12.91 35.03
N ARG A 3 -5.72 -13.90 34.92
CA ARG A 3 -6.07 -14.55 33.66
C ARG A 3 -6.82 -13.57 32.76
N ASN A 4 -6.24 -13.26 31.60
CA ASN A 4 -6.85 -12.47 30.52
C ASN A 4 -7.94 -13.35 29.83
N ASP A 5 -9.12 -13.44 30.44
CA ASP A 5 -10.26 -14.22 29.94
C ASP A 5 -11.07 -13.37 28.93
N PRO A 6 -11.27 -13.82 27.67
CA PRO A 6 -12.12 -13.15 26.68
C PRO A 6 -13.54 -12.84 27.19
N ALA A 7 -14.05 -13.58 28.19
CA ALA A 7 -15.36 -13.33 28.78
C ALA A 7 -15.48 -11.95 29.44
N GLN A 8 -14.38 -11.37 29.92
CA GLN A 8 -14.35 -10.09 30.64
C GLN A 8 -14.55 -8.87 29.72
N VAL A 9 -14.31 -9.02 28.43
CA VAL A 9 -14.43 -7.95 27.41
C VAL A 9 -15.85 -7.84 26.86
N LEU A 10 -16.60 -8.95 26.87
CA LEU A 10 -17.94 -9.04 26.30
C LEU A 10 -18.95 -8.02 26.87
N PRO A 11 -18.95 -7.67 28.17
CA PRO A 11 -19.85 -6.65 28.70
C PRO A 11 -19.66 -5.28 28.02
N VAL A 12 -18.41 -4.88 27.76
CA VAL A 12 -18.07 -3.61 27.09
C VAL A 12 -18.60 -3.60 25.66
N LEU A 13 -18.35 -4.67 24.90
CA LEU A 13 -18.82 -4.81 23.52
C LEU A 13 -20.35 -4.84 23.43
N ARG A 14 -21.00 -5.54 24.36
CA ARG A 14 -22.46 -5.58 24.44
C ARG A 14 -23.02 -4.19 24.74
N ALA A 15 -22.47 -3.50 25.73
CA ALA A 15 -22.89 -2.15 26.09
C ALA A 15 -22.74 -1.19 24.91
N LEU A 16 -21.61 -1.26 24.19
CA LEU A 16 -21.35 -0.41 23.02
C LEU A 16 -22.34 -0.70 21.88
N SER A 17 -22.57 -1.97 21.56
CA SER A 17 -23.55 -2.36 20.52
C SER A 17 -24.96 -1.89 20.86
N ILE A 18 -25.37 -2.00 22.14
CA ILE A 18 -26.67 -1.51 22.61
C ILE A 18 -26.76 0.01 22.52
N ALA A 19 -25.72 0.74 22.96
CA ALA A 19 -25.70 2.20 22.93
C ALA A 19 -25.79 2.75 21.49
N VAL A 20 -25.05 2.14 20.55
CA VAL A 20 -25.12 2.49 19.11
C VAL A 20 -26.52 2.24 18.57
N ASN A 21 -27.15 1.10 18.89
CA ASN A 21 -28.51 0.81 18.45
C ASN A 21 -29.54 1.77 19.05
N TYR A 22 -29.42 2.12 20.34
CA TYR A 22 -30.30 3.12 20.95
C TYR A 22 -30.15 4.48 20.31
N ARG A 23 -28.93 4.92 20.01
CA ARG A 23 -28.72 6.19 19.33
C ARG A 23 -29.24 6.19 17.89
N ALA A 24 -29.15 5.05 17.19
CA ALA A 24 -29.74 4.91 15.86
C ALA A 24 -31.28 5.01 15.88
N LEU A 25 -31.93 4.63 16.98
CA LEU A 25 -33.39 4.63 17.12
C LEU A 25 -33.97 5.87 17.81
N TYR A 26 -33.20 6.53 18.68
CA TYR A 26 -33.66 7.62 19.52
C TYR A 26 -32.72 8.84 19.46
N PRO A 27 -33.25 10.06 19.67
CA PRO A 27 -32.42 11.26 19.79
C PRO A 27 -31.43 11.17 20.95
N GLN A 28 -30.33 11.93 20.88
CA GLN A 28 -29.26 11.93 21.89
C GLN A 28 -29.76 12.19 23.33
N SER A 29 -30.78 13.05 23.49
CA SER A 29 -31.37 13.38 24.79
C SER A 29 -32.28 12.29 25.38
N HIS A 30 -32.54 11.21 24.65
CA HIS A 30 -33.48 10.18 25.09
C HIS A 30 -32.90 9.35 26.26
N PRO A 31 -33.67 9.08 27.34
CA PRO A 31 -33.17 8.40 28.53
C PRO A 31 -32.46 7.07 28.27
N LYS A 32 -32.91 6.31 27.26
CA LYS A 32 -32.25 5.04 26.87
C LYS A 32 -30.86 5.24 26.27
N VAL A 33 -30.62 6.33 25.56
CA VAL A 33 -29.28 6.66 25.02
C VAL A 33 -28.35 7.04 26.17
N VAL A 34 -28.84 7.84 27.12
CA VAL A 34 -28.11 8.21 28.35
C VAL A 34 -27.73 6.97 29.17
N GLU A 35 -28.69 6.07 29.38
CA GLU A 35 -28.49 4.79 30.06
C GLU A 35 -27.45 3.91 29.33
N GLY A 36 -27.55 3.84 27.99
CA GLY A 36 -26.61 3.09 27.16
C GLY A 36 -25.17 3.60 27.24
N VAL A 37 -24.99 4.92 27.13
CA VAL A 37 -23.67 5.57 27.26
C VAL A 37 -23.07 5.35 28.66
N GLY A 38 -23.89 5.51 29.71
CA GLY A 38 -23.46 5.22 31.08
C GLY A 38 -23.04 3.76 31.26
N ALA A 39 -23.75 2.82 30.64
CA ALA A 39 -23.39 1.41 30.67
C ALA A 39 -22.06 1.11 29.97
N VAL A 40 -21.72 1.82 28.88
CA VAL A 40 -20.42 1.68 28.19
C VAL A 40 -19.29 2.14 29.10
N VAL A 41 -19.39 3.35 29.65
CA VAL A 41 -18.35 3.93 30.52
C VAL A 41 -18.14 3.05 31.75
N GLY A 42 -19.21 2.65 32.45
CA GLY A 42 -19.11 1.80 33.64
C GLY A 42 -18.56 0.40 33.34
N SER A 43 -18.96 -0.21 32.22
CA SER A 43 -18.43 -1.53 31.81
C SER A 43 -16.95 -1.45 31.44
N LEU A 44 -16.54 -0.38 30.76
CA LEU A 44 -15.14 -0.15 30.40
C LEU A 44 -14.29 0.04 31.66
N GLU A 45 -14.73 0.89 32.60
CA GLU A 45 -14.00 1.14 33.84
C GLU A 45 -13.83 -0.12 34.68
N SER A 46 -14.92 -0.90 34.87
CA SER A 46 -14.85 -2.19 35.58
C SER A 46 -13.87 -3.13 34.89
N CYS A 47 -13.93 -3.23 33.56
CA CYS A 47 -13.05 -4.12 32.80
C CYS A 47 -11.58 -3.70 32.87
N LEU A 48 -11.27 -2.41 32.73
CA LEU A 48 -9.90 -1.89 32.83
C LEU A 48 -9.32 -2.07 34.23
N ASN A 49 -10.14 -1.91 35.27
CA ASN A 49 -9.75 -2.15 36.67
C ASN A 49 -9.46 -3.62 36.96
N GLU A 50 -10.36 -4.52 36.55
CA GLU A 50 -10.18 -5.97 36.72
C GLU A 50 -8.94 -6.49 35.98
N ARG A 51 -8.63 -5.91 34.82
CA ARG A 51 -7.50 -6.31 33.97
C ARG A 51 -6.19 -5.57 34.30
N GLY A 52 -6.23 -4.51 35.10
CA GLY A 52 -5.07 -3.67 35.40
C GLY A 52 -4.46 -3.02 34.17
N ARG A 53 -5.30 -2.54 33.24
CA ARG A 53 -4.89 -1.89 31.98
C ARG A 53 -5.36 -0.45 31.95
N ASP A 54 -4.69 0.35 31.12
CA ASP A 54 -5.05 1.76 30.89
C ASP A 54 -5.86 1.98 29.60
N SER A 55 -5.99 0.96 28.77
CA SER A 55 -6.84 1.00 27.58
C SER A 55 -7.21 -0.40 27.10
N MET A 56 -8.18 -0.43 26.19
CA MET A 56 -8.66 -1.62 25.50
C MET A 56 -8.76 -1.31 24.01
N THR A 57 -8.14 -2.14 23.16
CA THR A 57 -8.15 -1.94 21.72
C THR A 57 -8.98 -3.01 21.03
N PHE A 58 -9.94 -2.57 20.22
CA PHE A 58 -10.77 -3.34 19.31
C PHE A 58 -10.22 -3.19 17.89
N LEU A 59 -9.88 -4.30 17.22
CA LEU A 59 -9.41 -4.33 15.84
C LEU A 59 -10.42 -5.11 15.00
N VAL A 60 -10.82 -4.56 13.87
CA VAL A 60 -11.63 -5.23 12.86
C VAL A 60 -10.71 -5.66 11.72
N ILE A 61 -10.56 -6.97 11.56
CA ILE A 61 -9.79 -7.58 10.47
C ILE A 61 -10.75 -8.46 9.71
N ASP A 62 -11.00 -8.16 8.44
CA ASP A 62 -12.08 -8.78 7.67
C ASP A 62 -13.37 -8.82 8.51
N GLU A 63 -14.09 -9.93 8.62
CA GLU A 63 -15.34 -10.02 9.41
C GLU A 63 -15.11 -10.37 10.89
N GLU A 64 -13.86 -10.31 11.36
CA GLU A 64 -13.49 -10.70 12.73
C GLU A 64 -13.12 -9.49 13.59
N LEU A 65 -13.49 -9.57 14.86
CA LEU A 65 -13.15 -8.57 15.87
C LEU A 65 -12.12 -9.15 16.82
N LEU A 66 -10.95 -8.53 16.86
CA LEU A 66 -9.91 -8.83 17.84
C LEU A 66 -10.00 -7.80 18.97
N VAL A 67 -9.79 -8.26 20.21
CA VAL A 67 -9.61 -7.36 21.35
C VAL A 67 -8.29 -7.66 22.03
N ASP A 68 -7.43 -6.65 22.12
CA ASP A 68 -6.05 -6.76 22.58
C ASP A 68 -5.34 -7.98 21.97
N ASP A 69 -5.36 -8.03 20.63
CA ASP A 69 -4.72 -9.06 19.79
C ASP A 69 -5.29 -10.49 19.94
N ARG A 70 -6.49 -10.64 20.51
CA ARG A 70 -7.19 -11.94 20.59
C ARG A 70 -8.51 -11.93 19.84
N PRO A 71 -8.76 -12.89 18.94
CA PRO A 71 -10.02 -12.98 18.22
C PRO A 71 -11.17 -13.30 19.18
N ILE A 72 -12.22 -12.48 19.15
CA ILE A 72 -13.51 -12.77 19.77
C ILE A 72 -14.30 -13.60 18.76
N ARG A 73 -14.49 -14.90 19.03
CA ARG A 73 -15.19 -15.79 18.10
C ARG A 73 -16.59 -15.26 17.76
N SER A 74 -16.82 -15.11 16.46
CA SER A 74 -18.10 -14.78 15.83
C SER A 74 -19.15 -15.86 16.10
N GLY A 75 -19.75 -15.82 17.28
CA GLY A 75 -20.92 -16.61 17.67
C GLY A 75 -21.99 -15.78 18.36
N GLN A 76 -21.75 -14.48 18.56
CA GLN A 76 -22.63 -13.58 19.27
C GLN A 76 -23.30 -12.63 18.29
N MET A 77 -24.59 -12.85 18.03
CA MET A 77 -25.38 -12.19 16.98
C MET A 77 -25.35 -10.65 17.01
N TYR A 78 -24.97 -10.03 18.13
CA TYR A 78 -24.94 -8.58 18.32
C TYR A 78 -23.63 -7.89 17.87
N LEU A 79 -22.57 -8.64 17.55
CA LEU A 79 -21.28 -8.06 17.11
C LEU A 79 -21.24 -7.74 15.62
N GLY A 80 -21.94 -8.54 14.79
CA GLY A 80 -21.95 -8.36 13.33
C GLY A 80 -22.39 -6.97 12.87
N PRO A 81 -23.49 -6.38 13.39
CA PRO A 81 -23.88 -5.01 13.05
C PRO A 81 -22.83 -3.97 13.42
N LEU A 82 -22.18 -4.10 14.58
CA LEU A 82 -21.15 -3.18 15.06
C LEU A 82 -19.91 -3.23 14.16
N ILE A 83 -19.44 -4.43 13.80
CA ILE A 83 -18.31 -4.66 12.88
C ILE A 83 -18.58 -4.02 11.51
N ARG A 84 -19.78 -4.25 10.94
CA ARG A 84 -20.17 -3.64 9.65
C ARG A 84 -20.21 -2.12 9.71
N THR A 85 -20.70 -1.55 10.82
CA THR A 85 -20.73 -0.10 11.03
C THR A 85 -19.33 0.48 11.09
N MET A 86 -18.43 -0.14 11.86
CA MET A 86 -17.03 0.28 11.97
C MET A 86 -16.34 0.24 10.60
N LYS A 87 -16.52 -0.84 9.82
CA LYS A 87 -16.02 -0.93 8.43
C LYS A 87 -16.56 0.16 7.52
N ARG A 88 -17.88 0.39 7.54
CA ARG A 88 -18.52 1.43 6.72
C ARG A 88 -17.94 2.81 6.99
N LEU A 89 -17.56 3.07 8.24
CA LEU A 89 -16.92 4.31 8.66
C LEU A 89 -15.40 4.31 8.46
N GLY A 90 -14.82 3.22 7.95
CA GLY A 90 -13.38 3.04 7.76
C GLY A 90 -12.60 3.00 9.08
N ILE A 91 -13.25 2.55 10.15
CA ILE A 91 -12.67 2.35 11.48
C ILE A 91 -12.30 0.87 11.58
N GLU A 92 -11.01 0.57 11.48
CA GLU A 92 -10.49 -0.78 11.67
C GLU A 92 -9.87 -0.94 13.05
N ARG A 93 -9.53 0.16 13.74
CA ARG A 93 -9.05 0.21 15.12
C ARG A 93 -9.91 1.17 15.92
N LEU A 94 -10.40 0.72 17.06
CA LEU A 94 -11.04 1.54 18.09
C LEU A 94 -10.33 1.25 19.41
N THR A 95 -9.73 2.25 20.05
CA THR A 95 -9.14 2.11 21.38
C THR A 95 -9.92 2.97 22.37
N LEU A 96 -10.32 2.38 23.49
CA LEU A 96 -10.96 3.08 24.60
C LEU A 96 -10.00 3.11 25.78
N ALA A 97 -9.63 4.30 26.24
CA ALA A 97 -8.70 4.49 27.35
C ALA A 97 -9.43 4.75 28.68
N ARG A 98 -8.70 4.52 29.77
CA ARG A 98 -9.10 4.87 31.13
C ARG A 98 -9.31 6.39 31.19
N GLY A 99 -10.40 6.81 31.84
CA GLY A 99 -10.78 8.22 31.89
C GLY A 99 -11.79 8.65 30.83
N LEU A 100 -12.27 7.72 29.98
CA LEU A 100 -13.38 7.96 29.07
C LEU A 100 -14.60 8.52 29.82
N ASP A 101 -14.97 9.75 29.53
CA ASP A 101 -16.14 10.39 30.11
C ASP A 101 -17.41 10.17 29.26
N GLN A 102 -18.54 10.68 29.76
CA GLN A 102 -19.81 10.53 29.05
C GLN A 102 -19.83 11.34 27.75
N GLU A 103 -19.21 12.52 27.68
CA GLU A 103 -19.23 13.37 26.48
C GLU A 103 -18.45 12.72 25.32
N GLU A 104 -17.24 12.23 25.59
CA GLU A 104 -16.45 11.49 24.61
C GLU A 104 -17.16 10.21 24.16
N CYS A 105 -17.80 9.50 25.10
CA CYS A 105 -18.57 8.31 24.77
C CYS A 105 -19.81 8.64 23.94
N TYR A 106 -20.45 9.80 24.15
CA TYR A 106 -21.53 10.28 23.28
C TYR A 106 -21.02 10.54 21.87
N SER A 107 -19.89 11.23 21.71
CA SER A 107 -19.31 11.50 20.40
C SER A 107 -18.98 10.22 19.65
N LEU A 108 -18.46 9.20 20.34
CA LEU A 108 -18.22 7.88 19.77
C LEU A 108 -19.52 7.19 19.32
N VAL A 109 -20.52 7.14 20.20
CA VAL A 109 -21.80 6.49 19.91
C VAL A 109 -22.56 7.22 18.80
N GLU A 110 -22.50 8.55 18.77
CA GLU A 110 -23.02 9.38 17.69
C GLU A 110 -22.34 9.07 16.36
N CYS A 111 -21.00 9.01 16.35
CA CYS A 111 -20.23 8.68 15.16
C CYS A 111 -20.59 7.30 14.62
N LEU A 112 -20.71 6.29 15.49
CA LEU A 112 -21.06 4.94 15.09
C LEU A 112 -22.53 4.84 14.62
N ALA A 113 -23.45 5.61 15.22
CA ALA A 113 -24.86 5.58 14.85
C ALA A 113 -25.21 6.43 13.61
N SER A 114 -24.46 7.49 13.34
CA SER A 114 -24.72 8.45 12.25
C SER A 114 -23.70 8.33 11.11
N VAL A 115 -23.95 9.00 9.97
CA VAL A 115 -22.99 9.08 8.84
C VAL A 115 -22.03 10.27 9.05
N GLY A 116 -21.57 10.45 10.28
CA GLY A 116 -20.59 11.49 10.64
C GLY A 116 -19.15 11.05 10.36
N LYS A 117 -18.24 12.01 10.17
CA LYS A 117 -16.80 11.69 10.10
C LYS A 117 -16.29 11.24 11.47
N PRO A 118 -15.53 10.14 11.56
CA PRO A 118 -14.91 9.71 12.81
C PRO A 118 -13.87 10.73 13.29
N VAL A 119 -13.97 11.11 14.56
CA VAL A 119 -13.04 12.03 15.23
C VAL A 119 -12.50 11.32 16.47
N SER A 120 -11.17 11.24 16.57
CA SER A 120 -10.50 10.74 17.78
C SER A 120 -10.53 11.81 18.86
N THR A 121 -10.67 11.37 20.11
CA THR A 121 -10.60 12.21 21.31
C THR A 121 -9.46 11.72 22.22
N ALA A 122 -9.32 12.29 23.41
CA ALA A 122 -8.25 11.93 24.34
C ALA A 122 -8.33 10.45 24.78
N HIS A 123 -9.54 9.94 24.99
CA HIS A 123 -9.75 8.56 25.44
C HIS A 123 -10.45 7.66 24.41
N VAL A 124 -10.75 8.17 23.21
CA VAL A 124 -11.29 7.40 22.08
C VAL A 124 -10.36 7.56 20.87
N ILE A 125 -9.59 6.52 20.54
CA ILE A 125 -8.68 6.55 19.40
C ILE A 125 -9.27 5.69 18.28
N LEU A 126 -9.64 6.33 17.18
CA LEU A 126 -10.09 5.68 15.96
C LEU A 126 -8.93 5.60 14.96
N GLY A 127 -8.76 4.47 14.30
CA GLY A 127 -7.66 4.25 13.36
C GLY A 127 -8.00 3.22 12.28
N ARG A 128 -7.14 3.13 11.28
CA ARG A 128 -7.11 2.03 10.30
C ARG A 128 -5.98 1.07 10.67
N VAL A 129 -6.20 -0.24 10.51
CA VAL A 129 -5.27 -1.30 10.88
C VAL A 129 -4.46 -1.63 9.65
N GLN A 130 -3.27 -1.03 9.56
CA GLN A 130 -2.22 -1.58 8.72
C GLN A 130 -1.67 -2.82 9.44
N LEU A 131 -1.95 -4.00 8.90
CA LEU A 131 -1.49 -5.29 9.41
C LEU A 131 0.03 -5.40 9.26
N ASN A 132 0.77 -4.99 10.29
CA ASN A 132 2.19 -5.29 10.43
C ASN A 132 2.33 -6.64 11.16
N LEU A 133 2.42 -7.73 10.39
CA LEU A 133 2.85 -9.03 10.92
C LEU A 133 4.35 -8.92 11.27
N SER A 134 4.67 -9.09 12.55
CA SER A 134 6.02 -9.01 13.09
C SER A 134 6.57 -10.42 13.36
N GLU A 135 7.72 -10.74 12.77
CA GLU A 135 8.66 -11.69 13.37
C GLU A 135 9.79 -10.89 14.06
N GLU A 136 10.25 -11.45 15.17
CA GLU A 136 11.02 -10.83 16.23
C GLU A 136 12.36 -10.20 15.76
N GLY A 137 12.57 -8.93 16.13
CA GLY A 137 13.86 -8.24 15.99
C GLY A 137 13.74 -6.79 16.47
N PRO A 138 14.78 -6.20 17.09
CA PRO A 138 14.66 -4.90 17.74
C PRO A 138 14.53 -3.80 16.67
N ARG A 139 13.33 -3.27 16.47
CA ARG A 139 13.11 -2.14 15.56
C ARG A 139 13.00 -0.85 16.39
N SER A 140 13.98 0.01 16.18
CA SER A 140 13.99 1.40 16.63
C SER A 140 12.71 2.12 16.20
N GLU A 141 12.06 2.80 17.13
CA GLU A 141 11.01 3.78 16.84
C GLU A 141 11.50 4.77 15.77
N VAL A 142 10.86 4.76 14.61
CA VAL A 142 10.90 5.88 13.68
C VAL A 142 9.49 6.46 13.65
N ASP A 143 9.40 7.69 14.13
CA ASP A 143 8.19 8.47 14.27
C ASP A 143 7.68 8.91 12.89
N LEU A 144 6.78 8.11 12.30
CA LEU A 144 6.13 8.37 11.00
C LEU A 144 5.16 9.56 11.02
N ALA A 145 4.95 10.20 12.18
CA ALA A 145 4.09 11.37 12.29
C ALA A 145 4.71 12.65 11.67
N SER A 146 6.01 12.67 11.40
CA SER A 146 6.69 13.83 10.80
C SER A 146 6.56 13.95 9.28
N VAL A 147 5.97 12.96 8.60
CA VAL A 147 5.95 12.88 7.11
C VAL A 147 4.68 13.49 6.50
N ARG A 148 3.72 13.97 7.31
CA ARG A 148 2.57 14.71 6.79
C ARG A 148 2.94 16.16 6.50
N GLY A 149 3.31 16.43 5.24
CA GLY A 149 3.23 17.78 4.66
C GLY A 149 4.51 18.40 4.13
N SER A 150 5.42 17.63 3.55
CA SER A 150 6.59 18.20 2.87
C SER A 150 6.79 17.54 1.52
N GLN A 151 7.00 18.37 0.50
CA GLN A 151 7.75 17.97 -0.70
C GLN A 151 8.92 17.09 -0.27
N PHE A 152 9.16 15.96 -0.94
CA PHE A 152 10.28 15.06 -0.62
C PHE A 152 11.53 15.88 -0.34
N SER A 153 12.11 15.73 0.85
CA SER A 153 13.38 16.39 1.13
C SER A 153 14.47 15.70 0.31
N GLU A 154 15.52 16.43 -0.09
CA GLU A 154 16.70 15.81 -0.73
C GLU A 154 17.24 14.65 0.12
N HIS A 155 17.11 14.76 1.46
CA HIS A 155 17.49 13.72 2.40
C HIS A 155 16.67 12.43 2.29
N ASP A 156 15.36 12.52 2.04
CA ASP A 156 14.51 11.33 1.85
C ASP A 156 14.87 10.58 0.57
N ILE A 157 15.18 11.32 -0.49
CA ILE A 157 15.64 10.77 -1.78
C ILE A 157 17.03 10.15 -1.62
N ASP A 158 17.94 10.81 -0.91
CA ASP A 158 19.29 10.31 -0.64
C ASP A 158 19.27 9.02 0.21
N MET A 159 18.46 8.97 1.26
CA MET A 159 18.28 7.78 2.11
C MET A 159 17.69 6.61 1.32
N ALA A 160 16.73 6.92 0.46
CA ALA A 160 16.06 5.96 -0.41
C ALA A 160 17.03 5.39 -1.47
N GLN A 161 17.84 6.27 -2.06
CA GLN A 161 18.90 5.91 -3.00
C GLN A 161 19.99 5.08 -2.30
N GLU A 162 20.38 5.44 -1.07
CA GLU A 162 21.38 4.70 -0.30
C GLU A 162 20.89 3.29 0.07
N GLY A 163 19.62 3.13 0.42
CA GLY A 163 19.00 1.81 0.65
C GLY A 163 19.04 0.92 -0.60
N PHE A 164 18.72 1.48 -1.77
CA PHE A 164 18.80 0.77 -3.04
C PHE A 164 20.24 0.44 -3.45
N LEU A 165 21.17 1.36 -3.21
CA LEU A 165 22.60 1.18 -3.47
C LEU A 165 23.24 0.11 -2.56
N ARG A 166 22.90 0.09 -1.27
CA ARG A 166 23.37 -0.95 -0.34
C ARG A 166 22.87 -2.32 -0.77
N TYR A 167 21.60 -2.43 -1.12
CA TYR A 167 21.08 -3.66 -1.71
C TYR A 167 21.91 -4.13 -2.92
N ARG A 168 22.37 -3.20 -3.76
CA ARG A 168 23.23 -3.53 -4.91
C ARG A 168 24.66 -3.95 -4.53
N GLU A 169 25.30 -3.27 -3.58
CA GLU A 169 26.73 -3.45 -3.30
C GLU A 169 27.04 -4.71 -2.49
N ASP A 170 26.22 -5.01 -1.47
CA ASP A 170 26.49 -6.11 -0.56
C ASP A 170 25.30 -7.05 -0.35
N ARG A 171 24.19 -6.83 -1.09
CA ARG A 171 22.92 -7.54 -0.90
C ARG A 171 22.39 -7.42 0.53
N SER A 172 22.85 -6.41 1.27
CA SER A 172 22.39 -6.06 2.60
C SER A 172 21.44 -4.87 2.47
N GLY A 173 20.20 -5.20 2.14
CA GLY A 173 19.08 -4.27 2.10
C GLY A 173 17.83 -5.08 2.38
N SER A 174 17.03 -4.62 3.33
CA SER A 174 15.80 -5.34 3.69
C SER A 174 14.74 -4.99 2.64
N VAL A 175 14.08 -5.99 2.05
CA VAL A 175 12.94 -5.76 1.12
C VAL A 175 11.88 -4.89 1.80
N GLU A 176 11.74 -5.00 3.13
CA GLU A 176 10.87 -4.16 3.94
C GLU A 176 11.33 -2.68 4.00
N GLN A 177 12.62 -2.37 3.86
CA GLN A 177 13.08 -0.97 3.73
C GLN A 177 12.62 -0.37 2.40
N LEU A 178 12.75 -1.12 1.30
CA LEU A 178 12.30 -0.69 -0.04
C LEU A 178 10.78 -0.54 -0.10
N ASP A 179 10.03 -1.45 0.54
CA ASP A 179 8.58 -1.34 0.66
C ASP A 179 8.17 -0.09 1.46
N ARG A 180 8.78 0.14 2.63
CA ARG A 180 8.50 1.36 3.43
C ARG A 180 8.78 2.64 2.64
N MET A 181 9.89 2.65 1.91
CA MET A 181 10.29 3.75 1.06
C MET A 181 9.25 4.00 -0.06
N LEU A 182 8.82 2.96 -0.76
CA LEU A 182 7.76 3.08 -1.77
C LEU A 182 6.49 3.68 -1.18
N TRP A 183 6.04 3.19 -0.01
CA TRP A 183 4.84 3.71 0.63
C TRP A 183 5.01 5.14 1.13
N HIS A 184 6.20 5.52 1.57
CA HIS A 184 6.52 6.92 1.86
C HIS A 184 6.38 7.80 0.61
N PHE A 185 6.86 7.35 -0.56
CA PHE A 185 6.66 8.06 -1.83
C PHE A 185 5.17 8.11 -2.21
N VAL A 186 4.44 7.00 -2.11
CA VAL A 186 3.02 6.93 -2.49
C VAL A 186 2.11 7.74 -1.56
N GLU A 187 2.44 7.83 -0.27
CA GLU A 187 1.66 8.57 0.74
C GLU A 187 2.02 10.06 0.78
N GLY A 188 3.27 10.42 0.44
CA GLY A 188 3.71 11.80 0.28
C GLY A 188 3.16 12.49 -0.99
N MET A 189 2.59 11.73 -1.92
CA MET A 189 1.85 12.29 -3.06
C MET A 189 0.47 12.78 -2.61
N ASP A 190 0.24 14.09 -2.69
CA ASP A 190 -1.06 14.70 -2.46
C ASP A 190 -2.11 14.16 -3.46
N GLU A 191 -3.40 14.20 -3.09
CA GLU A 191 -4.51 13.77 -3.97
C GLU A 191 -4.53 14.53 -5.31
N ASN A 192 -3.96 15.74 -5.34
CA ASN A 192 -3.82 16.61 -6.52
C ASN A 192 -2.51 16.41 -7.31
N THR A 193 -1.56 15.63 -6.81
CA THR A 193 -0.30 15.30 -7.51
C THR A 193 -0.34 13.83 -7.91
N ARG A 194 -1.46 13.40 -8.50
CA ARG A 194 -1.61 12.03 -8.99
C ARG A 194 -0.95 11.92 -10.35
N ALA A 195 0.16 11.19 -10.36
CA ALA A 195 1.04 10.90 -11.48
C ALA A 195 1.82 12.12 -11.98
N LEU A 196 3.07 11.89 -12.42
CA LEU A 196 3.97 12.84 -13.08
C LEU A 196 4.98 13.60 -12.21
N LEU A 197 5.40 13.03 -11.08
CA LEU A 197 6.79 13.19 -10.65
C LEU A 197 7.57 12.01 -11.23
N LEU A 198 8.00 12.17 -12.49
CA LEU A 198 9.22 11.50 -12.93
C LEU A 198 10.33 12.23 -12.19
N LEU A 199 11.03 11.56 -11.27
CA LEU A 199 12.23 12.15 -10.69
C LEU A 199 13.14 12.56 -11.86
N GLY A 200 13.55 13.83 -11.89
CA GLY A 200 14.24 14.41 -13.04
C GLY A 200 15.52 13.65 -13.44
N PRO A 201 16.04 13.85 -14.65
CA PRO A 201 17.21 13.11 -15.14
C PRO A 201 18.40 13.25 -14.18
N MET A 202 18.89 12.11 -13.70
CA MET A 202 19.99 12.02 -12.75
C MET A 202 21.29 11.52 -13.41
N LYS A 203 22.43 11.78 -12.75
CA LYS A 203 23.76 11.73 -13.40
C LYS A 203 24.45 10.36 -13.35
N SER A 204 24.23 9.54 -12.32
CA SER A 204 24.85 8.21 -12.23
C SER A 204 23.93 7.09 -12.73
N LEU A 205 24.50 6.00 -13.26
CA LEU A 205 23.75 4.81 -13.66
C LEU A 205 22.82 4.30 -12.56
N ASP A 206 23.31 4.32 -11.33
CA ASP A 206 22.62 3.79 -10.16
C ASP A 206 21.41 4.64 -9.80
N GLN A 207 21.58 5.95 -9.94
CA GLN A 207 20.50 6.92 -9.80
C GLN A 207 19.43 6.72 -10.86
N LYS A 208 19.82 6.47 -12.12
CA LYS A 208 18.88 6.19 -13.21
C LYS A 208 18.06 4.94 -12.94
N LEU A 209 18.71 3.83 -12.56
CA LEU A 209 18.04 2.56 -12.23
C LEU A 209 17.06 2.70 -11.06
N PHE A 210 17.47 3.43 -10.01
CA PHE A 210 16.63 3.69 -8.86
C PHE A 210 15.41 4.55 -9.18
N VAL A 211 15.62 5.66 -9.90
CA VAL A 211 14.56 6.57 -10.34
C VAL A 211 13.55 5.83 -11.21
N HIS A 212 14.04 5.07 -12.19
CA HIS A 212 13.23 4.24 -13.06
C HIS A 212 12.35 3.27 -12.25
N ALA A 213 12.95 2.52 -11.31
CA ALA A 213 12.23 1.57 -10.48
C ALA A 213 11.10 2.24 -9.66
N ILE A 214 11.37 3.41 -9.08
CA ILE A 214 10.36 4.18 -8.33
C ILE A 214 9.25 4.70 -9.24
N ASN A 215 9.61 5.31 -10.38
CA ASN A 215 8.63 5.86 -11.31
C ASN A 215 7.67 4.75 -11.80
N VAL A 216 8.23 3.61 -12.20
CA VAL A 216 7.47 2.43 -12.62
C VAL A 216 6.55 1.97 -11.49
N ALA A 217 7.06 1.80 -10.27
CA ALA A 217 6.25 1.37 -9.13
C ALA A 217 5.09 2.32 -8.82
N MET A 218 5.33 3.63 -8.85
CA MET A 218 4.30 4.66 -8.62
C MET A 218 3.22 4.63 -9.70
N LEU A 219 3.61 4.51 -10.98
CA LEU A 219 2.70 4.40 -12.11
C LEU A 219 1.83 3.13 -12.02
N VAL A 220 2.43 2.00 -11.65
CA VAL A 220 1.72 0.73 -11.43
C VAL A 220 0.73 0.87 -10.27
N VAL A 221 1.12 1.47 -9.14
CA VAL A 221 0.22 1.70 -8.00
C VAL A 221 -0.95 2.60 -8.39
N ALA A 222 -0.69 3.67 -9.14
CA ALA A 222 -1.73 4.55 -9.64
C ALA A 222 -2.72 3.81 -10.56
N GLN A 223 -2.19 3.04 -11.52
CA GLN A 223 -3.02 2.27 -12.45
C GLN A 223 -3.83 1.19 -11.72
N ALA A 224 -3.19 0.44 -10.82
CA ALA A 224 -3.82 -0.58 -10.00
C ALA A 224 -4.97 0.00 -9.15
N ARG A 225 -4.78 1.18 -8.53
CA ARG A 225 -5.85 1.90 -7.83
C ARG A 225 -7.00 2.26 -8.76
N SER A 226 -6.72 2.74 -9.97
CA SER A 226 -7.76 3.07 -10.96
C SER A 226 -8.59 1.86 -11.39
N LEU A 227 -8.00 0.65 -11.31
CA LEU A 227 -8.66 -0.63 -11.56
C LEU A 227 -9.37 -1.20 -10.31
N GLY A 228 -9.35 -0.49 -9.18
CA GLY A 228 -9.98 -0.90 -7.93
C GLY A 228 -9.15 -1.83 -7.05
N ILE A 229 -7.86 -2.03 -7.35
CA ILE A 229 -6.96 -2.81 -6.50
C ILE A 229 -6.60 -1.96 -5.26
N THR A 230 -6.80 -2.52 -4.08
CA THR A 230 -6.64 -1.83 -2.79
C THR A 230 -6.00 -2.75 -1.74
N GLY A 231 -5.65 -2.19 -0.58
CA GLY A 231 -5.13 -2.94 0.56
C GLY A 231 -3.81 -3.66 0.26
N GLN A 232 -3.64 -4.86 0.82
CA GLN A 232 -2.41 -5.65 0.71
C GLN A 232 -2.07 -6.07 -0.73
N SER A 233 -3.08 -6.26 -1.58
CA SER A 233 -2.86 -6.54 -3.00
C SER A 233 -2.19 -5.37 -3.72
N LEU A 234 -2.56 -4.13 -3.35
CA LEU A 234 -1.92 -2.94 -3.91
C LEU A 234 -0.47 -2.80 -3.41
N GLN A 235 -0.22 -3.11 -2.14
CA GLN A 235 1.13 -3.18 -1.57
C GLN A 235 2.02 -4.17 -2.32
N SER A 236 1.51 -5.39 -2.49
CA SER A 236 2.22 -6.45 -3.19
C SER A 236 2.53 -6.09 -4.66
N VAL A 237 1.57 -5.47 -5.36
CA VAL A 237 1.74 -5.04 -6.75
C VAL A 237 2.77 -3.92 -6.88
N GLY A 238 2.73 -2.93 -5.98
CA GLY A 238 3.70 -1.83 -5.98
C GLY A 238 5.11 -2.30 -5.70
N LEU A 239 5.30 -3.12 -4.67
CA LEU A 239 6.61 -3.70 -4.33
C LEU A 239 7.14 -4.61 -5.44
N ALA A 240 6.26 -5.42 -6.05
CA ALA A 240 6.66 -6.27 -7.19
C ALA A 240 7.12 -5.43 -8.39
N ALA A 241 6.45 -4.30 -8.67
CA ALA A 241 6.87 -3.37 -9.72
C ALA A 241 8.18 -2.66 -9.37
N LEU A 242 8.42 -2.29 -8.11
CA LEU A 242 9.69 -1.68 -7.69
C LEU A 242 10.89 -2.62 -7.94
N LEU A 243 10.68 -3.92 -7.75
CA LEU A 243 11.74 -4.93 -7.85
C LEU A 243 11.84 -5.60 -9.23
N HIS A 244 11.05 -5.14 -10.22
CA HIS A 244 10.96 -5.82 -11.52
C HIS A 244 12.32 -5.98 -12.21
N ASP A 245 13.17 -4.98 -12.07
CA ASP A 245 14.45 -4.85 -12.77
C ASP A 245 15.67 -5.17 -11.92
N ILE A 246 15.47 -5.77 -10.74
CA ILE A 246 16.54 -6.06 -9.79
C ILE A 246 17.67 -6.90 -10.39
N GLY A 247 17.36 -7.74 -11.39
CA GLY A 247 18.36 -8.54 -12.09
C GLY A 247 19.34 -7.72 -12.94
N LYS A 248 19.06 -6.46 -13.25
CA LYS A 248 20.04 -5.56 -13.93
C LYS A 248 21.27 -5.35 -13.05
N LEU A 249 21.15 -5.48 -11.73
CA LEU A 249 22.27 -5.40 -10.79
C LEU A 249 23.28 -6.55 -10.96
N SER A 250 22.83 -7.67 -11.52
CA SER A 250 23.67 -8.83 -11.82
C SER A 250 24.33 -8.77 -13.21
N LEU A 251 24.08 -7.71 -13.99
CA LEU A 251 24.68 -7.51 -15.31
C LEU A 251 25.95 -6.66 -15.25
N PRO A 252 26.85 -6.76 -16.25
CA PRO A 252 28.04 -5.91 -16.31
C PRO A 252 27.66 -4.42 -16.42
N ALA A 253 28.21 -3.56 -15.57
CA ALA A 253 27.93 -2.11 -15.60
C ALA A 253 28.23 -1.47 -16.98
N ALA A 254 29.29 -1.93 -17.65
CA ALA A 254 29.66 -1.48 -18.99
C ALA A 254 28.62 -1.80 -20.08
N LEU A 255 27.65 -2.68 -19.81
CA LEU A 255 26.50 -2.98 -20.68
C LEU A 255 25.37 -1.97 -20.46
N LEU A 256 25.21 -1.46 -19.25
CA LEU A 256 24.09 -0.60 -18.84
C LEU A 256 24.36 0.90 -19.05
N ASP A 257 25.63 1.31 -19.06
CA ASP A 257 26.07 2.71 -19.14
C ASP A 257 26.49 3.15 -20.56
N ARG A 258 25.87 2.58 -21.60
CA ARG A 258 26.24 2.85 -23.01
C ARG A 258 25.19 3.69 -23.73
N ASP A 259 25.68 4.67 -24.48
CA ASP A 259 24.90 5.50 -25.42
C ASP A 259 24.82 4.88 -26.83
N GLU A 260 25.49 3.74 -27.07
CA GLU A 260 25.60 3.06 -28.36
C GLU A 260 24.60 1.89 -28.46
N ASP A 261 24.19 1.54 -29.68
CA ASP A 261 23.33 0.38 -29.93
C ASP A 261 24.01 -0.93 -29.47
N LEU A 262 23.27 -1.73 -28.71
CA LEU A 262 23.74 -3.04 -28.25
C LEU A 262 23.85 -4.02 -29.43
N SER A 263 24.94 -4.79 -29.45
CA SER A 263 25.09 -5.95 -30.34
C SER A 263 24.09 -7.06 -30.01
N ASP A 264 23.88 -8.01 -30.92
CA ASP A 264 22.98 -9.14 -30.69
C ASP A 264 23.37 -9.95 -29.43
N VAL A 265 24.68 -10.11 -29.19
CA VAL A 265 25.19 -10.83 -28.01
C VAL A 265 24.90 -10.05 -26.71
N GLU A 266 25.09 -8.74 -26.74
CA GLU A 266 24.79 -7.85 -25.62
C GLU A 266 23.30 -7.81 -25.33
N TRP A 267 22.46 -7.84 -26.37
CA TRP A 267 21.01 -7.99 -26.23
C TRP A 267 20.62 -9.30 -25.53
N GLU A 268 21.24 -10.42 -25.89
CA GLU A 268 20.97 -11.69 -25.21
C GLU A 268 21.38 -11.66 -23.74
N ILE A 269 22.50 -11.01 -23.40
CA ILE A 269 22.94 -10.82 -22.02
C ILE A 269 21.96 -9.91 -21.26
N LEU A 270 21.53 -8.80 -21.88
CA LEU A 270 20.60 -7.86 -21.27
C LEU A 270 19.28 -8.55 -20.91
N LYS A 271 18.72 -9.39 -21.81
CA LYS A 271 17.47 -10.14 -21.56
C LYS A 271 17.54 -11.04 -20.33
N MET A 272 18.73 -11.46 -19.90
CA MET A 272 18.91 -12.32 -18.73
C MET A 272 18.52 -11.65 -17.42
N HIS A 273 18.41 -10.32 -17.34
CA HIS A 273 18.00 -9.64 -16.10
C HIS A 273 16.67 -10.17 -15.56
N THR A 274 15.73 -10.56 -16.43
CA THR A 274 14.45 -11.13 -16.01
C THR A 274 14.62 -12.44 -15.22
N VAL A 275 15.45 -13.35 -15.73
CA VAL A 275 15.71 -14.65 -15.11
C VAL A 275 16.61 -14.50 -13.89
N LEU A 276 17.65 -13.66 -13.98
CA LEU A 276 18.57 -13.39 -12.88
C LEU A 276 17.86 -12.72 -11.71
N GLY A 277 16.99 -11.73 -11.97
CA GLY A 277 16.22 -11.04 -10.95
C GLY A 277 15.24 -11.98 -10.24
N ALA A 278 14.53 -12.82 -11.00
CA ALA A 278 13.66 -13.83 -10.41
C ALA A 278 14.44 -14.84 -9.54
N ALA A 279 15.61 -15.28 -10.01
CA ALA A 279 16.47 -16.20 -9.25
C ALA A 279 17.01 -15.55 -7.96
N GLU A 280 17.38 -14.28 -8.03
CA GLU A 280 17.85 -13.50 -6.89
C GLU A 280 16.76 -13.35 -5.83
N LEU A 281 15.56 -12.93 -6.25
CA LEU A 281 14.41 -12.79 -5.35
C LEU A 281 13.98 -14.12 -4.73
N CYS A 282 14.10 -15.25 -5.44
CA CYS A 282 13.88 -16.58 -4.86
C CYS A 282 14.87 -16.91 -3.71
N GLY A 283 16.06 -16.29 -3.71
CA GLY A 283 17.05 -16.45 -2.67
C GLY A 283 16.79 -15.61 -1.42
N LEU A 284 15.83 -14.69 -1.47
CA LEU A 284 15.48 -13.78 -0.37
C LEU A 284 14.20 -14.27 0.34
N PRO A 285 14.28 -14.68 1.61
CA PRO A 285 13.11 -15.13 2.38
C PRO A 285 11.97 -14.11 2.45
N GLU A 286 12.31 -12.82 2.51
CA GLU A 286 11.39 -11.69 2.62
C GLU A 286 10.79 -11.22 1.28
N ALA A 287 11.30 -11.70 0.14
CA ALA A 287 10.79 -11.28 -1.16
C ALA A 287 9.39 -11.88 -1.41
N PRO A 288 8.39 -11.04 -1.75
CA PRO A 288 7.05 -11.55 -2.00
C PRO A 288 7.05 -12.41 -3.28
N PRO A 289 6.29 -13.52 -3.32
CA PRO A 289 6.21 -14.37 -4.51
C PRO A 289 5.79 -13.62 -5.78
N LEU A 290 5.00 -12.56 -5.64
CA LEU A 290 4.59 -11.71 -6.76
C LEU A 290 5.77 -10.94 -7.36
N ALA A 291 6.75 -10.50 -6.56
CA ALA A 291 7.94 -9.81 -7.08
C ALA A 291 8.81 -10.75 -7.93
N VAL A 292 9.00 -11.99 -7.47
CA VAL A 292 9.69 -13.03 -8.26
C VAL A 292 9.01 -13.19 -9.63
N LEU A 293 7.68 -13.25 -9.61
CA LEU A 293 6.88 -13.44 -10.81
C LEU A 293 6.96 -12.24 -11.76
N VAL A 294 6.85 -11.01 -11.24
CA VAL A 294 6.95 -9.77 -12.04
C VAL A 294 8.34 -9.60 -12.62
N ALA A 295 9.40 -9.84 -11.84
CA ALA A 295 10.77 -9.80 -12.34
C ALA A 295 11.00 -10.76 -13.51
N TYR A 296 10.41 -11.96 -13.45
CA TYR A 296 10.47 -12.91 -14.55
C TYR A 296 9.64 -12.48 -15.78
N GLU A 297 8.46 -11.87 -15.58
CA GLU A 297 7.44 -11.78 -16.63
C GLU A 297 7.28 -10.43 -17.32
N HIS A 298 7.84 -9.34 -16.78
CA HIS A 298 7.49 -7.98 -17.24
C HIS A 298 7.85 -7.67 -18.70
N HIS A 299 8.67 -8.49 -19.37
CA HIS A 299 8.94 -8.41 -20.82
C HIS A 299 8.22 -9.48 -21.67
N MET A 300 7.40 -10.33 -21.04
CA MET A 300 6.52 -11.25 -21.76
C MET A 300 5.37 -10.50 -22.44
N ARG A 301 4.87 -11.07 -23.54
CA ARG A 301 3.69 -10.51 -24.22
C ARG A 301 2.41 -10.88 -23.48
N TRP A 302 1.49 -9.94 -23.39
CA TRP A 302 0.16 -10.14 -22.79
C TRP A 302 -0.62 -11.33 -23.40
N ASP A 303 -0.47 -11.55 -24.71
CA ASP A 303 -1.15 -12.62 -25.46
C ASP A 303 -0.50 -14.00 -25.29
N GLY A 304 0.63 -14.09 -24.57
CA GLY A 304 1.39 -15.32 -24.36
C GLY A 304 2.19 -15.77 -25.59
N LYS A 305 2.27 -14.97 -26.66
CA LYS A 305 3.16 -15.25 -27.79
C LYS A 305 4.62 -15.07 -27.38
N PRO A 306 5.57 -15.66 -28.12
CA PRO A 306 6.99 -15.61 -27.79
C PRO A 306 7.52 -14.19 -27.62
N SER A 307 8.23 -13.98 -26.51
CA SER A 307 9.10 -12.85 -26.16
C SER A 307 10.15 -13.41 -25.20
N TYR A 308 10.73 -12.59 -24.33
CA TYR A 308 11.64 -13.04 -23.29
C TYR A 308 11.12 -12.72 -21.88
N PRO A 309 11.43 -13.57 -20.91
CA PRO A 309 11.92 -14.93 -21.06
C PRO A 309 10.84 -15.84 -21.65
N VAL A 310 11.24 -16.95 -22.29
CA VAL A 310 10.29 -17.96 -22.81
C VAL A 310 10.00 -18.97 -21.70
N PRO A 311 8.78 -19.02 -21.14
CA PRO A 311 8.44 -20.02 -20.14
C PRO A 311 8.40 -21.42 -20.76
N SER A 312 8.73 -22.44 -19.95
CA SER A 312 8.64 -23.84 -20.36
C SER A 312 7.22 -24.28 -20.75
N VAL A 313 6.21 -23.65 -20.16
CA VAL A 313 4.79 -23.82 -20.50
C VAL A 313 4.24 -22.48 -20.99
N PRO A 314 3.71 -22.39 -22.23
CA PRO A 314 3.09 -21.18 -22.74
C PRO A 314 1.95 -20.70 -21.83
N ARG A 315 2.02 -19.45 -21.41
CA ARG A 315 1.02 -18.82 -20.55
C ARG A 315 1.03 -17.30 -20.71
N ARG A 316 -0.06 -16.68 -20.29
CA ARG A 316 -0.11 -15.22 -20.17
C ARG A 316 0.62 -14.77 -18.89
N PRO A 317 1.24 -13.58 -18.90
CA PRO A 317 1.79 -12.97 -17.70
C PRO A 317 0.69 -12.62 -16.70
N ASN A 318 1.06 -12.56 -15.41
CA ASN A 318 0.21 -12.10 -14.32
C ASN A 318 -0.24 -10.64 -14.57
N LEU A 319 -1.38 -10.25 -14.00
CA LEU A 319 -1.87 -8.87 -14.08
C LEU A 319 -0.81 -7.87 -13.60
N ALA A 320 -0.13 -8.13 -12.47
CA ALA A 320 0.91 -7.23 -11.96
C ALA A 320 2.06 -7.04 -12.96
N SER A 321 2.46 -8.11 -13.65
CA SER A 321 3.50 -8.08 -14.68
C SER A 321 3.04 -7.29 -15.91
N GLN A 322 1.77 -7.39 -16.29
CA GLN A 322 1.18 -6.61 -17.38
C GLN A 322 1.11 -5.11 -17.05
N LEU A 323 0.71 -4.75 -15.83
CA LEU A 323 0.72 -3.36 -15.36
C LEU A 323 2.16 -2.81 -15.36
N THR A 324 3.11 -3.60 -14.86
CA THR A 324 4.54 -3.24 -14.83
C THR A 324 5.09 -3.02 -16.24
N ALA A 325 4.79 -3.91 -17.19
CA ALA A 325 5.22 -3.77 -18.58
C ALA A 325 4.73 -2.47 -19.25
N ILE A 326 3.52 -2.03 -18.92
CA ILE A 326 2.94 -0.77 -19.44
C ILE A 326 3.69 0.42 -18.84
N ALA A 327 3.87 0.44 -17.52
CA ALA A 327 4.56 1.51 -16.81
C ALA A 327 6.04 1.63 -17.20
N ASP A 328 6.76 0.51 -17.31
CA ASP A 328 8.15 0.43 -17.77
C ASP A 328 8.29 0.99 -19.20
N THR A 329 7.45 0.52 -20.13
CA THR A 329 7.44 1.03 -21.51
C THR A 329 7.20 2.54 -21.56
N TYR A 330 6.29 3.04 -20.71
CA TYR A 330 5.98 4.46 -20.63
C TYR A 330 7.17 5.27 -20.11
N ASP A 331 7.77 4.87 -18.99
CA ASP A 331 8.88 5.58 -18.33
C ASP A 331 10.09 5.71 -19.28
N VAL A 332 10.49 4.62 -19.92
CA VAL A 332 11.58 4.61 -20.94
C VAL A 332 11.27 5.55 -22.10
N MET A 333 10.02 5.59 -22.57
CA MET A 333 9.62 6.51 -23.65
C MET A 333 9.66 7.97 -23.22
N VAL A 334 9.35 8.27 -21.96
CA VAL A 334 9.47 9.65 -21.46
C VAL A 334 10.94 10.05 -21.32
N GLU A 335 11.79 9.19 -20.75
CA GLU A 335 13.22 9.46 -20.60
C GLU A 335 13.88 9.74 -21.96
N SER A 336 13.57 8.93 -22.98
CA SER A 336 14.16 9.05 -24.33
C SER A 336 13.85 10.37 -25.05
N ARG A 337 12.79 11.09 -24.67
CA ARG A 337 12.41 12.37 -25.31
C ARG A 337 13.13 13.58 -24.73
N GLY A 338 13.81 13.43 -23.59
CA GLY A 338 14.27 14.57 -22.80
C GLY A 338 13.09 15.30 -22.18
N PHE A 339 13.18 15.64 -20.89
CA PHE A 339 12.08 16.23 -20.13
C PHE A 339 11.79 17.68 -20.58
N THR A 340 11.03 17.85 -21.67
CA THR A 340 10.56 19.16 -22.13
C THR A 340 9.04 19.26 -22.03
N GLY A 341 8.51 19.31 -20.80
CA GLY A 341 7.28 20.02 -20.36
C GLY A 341 5.93 19.81 -21.05
N GLY A 342 5.86 19.09 -22.16
CA GLY A 342 4.66 18.70 -22.90
C GLY A 342 5.11 17.54 -23.79
N VAL A 343 4.53 16.35 -23.75
CA VAL A 343 3.13 16.03 -23.53
C VAL A 343 3.08 14.60 -23.00
N LEU A 344 2.91 14.42 -21.69
CA LEU A 344 2.97 13.12 -21.03
C LEU A 344 1.82 12.22 -21.49
N GLY A 345 0.67 12.82 -21.85
CA GLY A 345 -0.45 12.19 -22.54
C GLY A 345 -0.14 11.76 -23.99
N GLU A 346 0.74 12.46 -24.72
CA GLU A 346 1.16 12.00 -26.06
C GLU A 346 2.04 10.77 -25.97
N VAL A 347 2.90 10.68 -24.95
CA VAL A 347 3.70 9.47 -24.72
C VAL A 347 2.79 8.30 -24.39
N ALA A 348 1.77 8.50 -23.54
CA ALA A 348 0.80 7.45 -23.24
C ALA A 348 0.01 7.03 -24.50
N THR A 349 -0.38 8.00 -25.33
CA THR A 349 -1.04 7.74 -26.63
C THR A 349 -0.11 7.00 -27.60
N ARG A 350 1.20 7.24 -27.54
CA ARG A 350 2.20 6.51 -28.31
C ARG A 350 2.35 5.07 -27.81
N VAL A 351 2.35 4.83 -26.50
CA VAL A 351 2.31 3.47 -25.92
C VAL A 351 1.10 2.72 -26.46
N TRP A 352 -0.08 3.35 -26.47
CA TRP A 352 -1.27 2.78 -27.10
C TRP A 352 -1.02 2.47 -28.58
N ARG A 353 -0.58 3.43 -29.39
CA ARG A 353 -0.40 3.22 -30.84
C ARG A 353 0.63 2.15 -31.18
N ASP A 354 1.79 2.19 -30.53
CA ASP A 354 2.97 1.45 -30.98
C ASP A 354 3.07 0.07 -30.30
N ARG A 355 2.44 -0.11 -29.12
CA ARG A 355 2.65 -1.29 -28.26
C ARG A 355 1.36 -2.00 -27.83
N SER A 356 0.19 -1.37 -27.92
CA SER A 356 -1.08 -2.08 -27.70
C SER A 356 -1.29 -3.16 -28.75
N GLU A 357 -1.99 -4.25 -28.38
CA GLU A 357 -2.28 -5.42 -29.22
C GLU A 357 -1.05 -6.24 -29.66
N THR A 358 0.16 -5.69 -29.47
CA THR A 358 1.41 -6.41 -29.66
C THR A 358 1.92 -6.90 -28.31
N PHE A 359 2.65 -6.09 -27.57
CA PHE A 359 3.29 -6.49 -26.33
C PHE A 359 2.39 -6.30 -25.10
N LEU A 360 1.48 -5.33 -25.17
CA LEU A 360 0.68 -4.89 -24.03
C LEU A 360 -0.83 -5.15 -24.25
N ASP A 361 -1.53 -5.46 -23.17
CA ASP A 361 -2.98 -5.67 -23.19
C ASP A 361 -3.70 -4.35 -23.54
N PRO A 362 -4.51 -4.30 -24.61
CA PRO A 362 -5.17 -3.07 -25.05
C PRO A 362 -6.10 -2.47 -23.99
N PHE A 363 -6.81 -3.29 -23.22
CA PHE A 363 -7.72 -2.79 -22.20
C PHE A 363 -6.95 -2.09 -21.08
N LEU A 364 -5.85 -2.70 -20.63
CA LEU A 364 -5.01 -2.12 -19.59
C LEU A 364 -4.29 -0.85 -20.06
N VAL A 365 -3.81 -0.82 -21.30
CA VAL A 365 -3.20 0.40 -21.87
C VAL A 365 -4.23 1.52 -21.98
N GLY A 366 -5.51 1.21 -22.25
CA GLY A 366 -6.57 2.22 -22.33
C GLY A 366 -6.88 2.86 -20.99
N ASN A 367 -6.98 2.01 -19.96
CA ASN A 367 -7.08 2.48 -18.59
C ASN A 367 -5.86 3.35 -18.20
N PHE A 368 -4.64 2.96 -18.60
CA PHE A 368 -3.44 3.74 -18.35
C PHE A 368 -3.47 5.12 -19.04
N VAL A 369 -3.85 5.18 -20.31
CA VAL A 369 -3.97 6.45 -21.06
C VAL A 369 -4.98 7.39 -20.41
N LEU A 370 -6.14 6.87 -20.01
CA LEU A 370 -7.17 7.66 -19.32
C LEU A 370 -6.68 8.19 -17.97
N MET A 371 -5.96 7.36 -17.21
CA MET A 371 -5.35 7.76 -15.95
C MET A 371 -4.35 8.91 -16.15
N VAL A 372 -3.46 8.81 -17.14
CA VAL A 372 -2.46 9.86 -17.43
C VAL A 372 -3.13 11.13 -17.96
N ALA A 373 -4.14 11.02 -18.82
CA ALA A 373 -4.85 12.17 -19.37
C ALA A 373 -5.67 12.93 -18.30
N GLY A 374 -6.31 12.20 -17.37
CA GLY A 374 -7.05 12.81 -16.27
C GLY A 374 -6.14 13.60 -15.31
N ALA A 375 -4.94 13.10 -15.07
CA ALA A 375 -3.92 13.81 -14.30
C ALA A 375 -3.47 15.12 -14.97
N GLU A 376 -3.32 15.16 -16.30
CA GLU A 376 -2.92 16.38 -17.02
C GLU A 376 -3.99 17.49 -17.00
N SER A 377 -5.28 17.15 -16.91
CA SER A 377 -6.36 18.14 -16.84
C SER A 377 -6.46 18.83 -15.48
N GLU A 378 -6.17 18.13 -14.39
CA GLU A 378 -6.25 18.67 -13.02
C GLU A 378 -5.05 19.57 -12.65
N VAL A 379 -3.92 19.43 -13.36
CA VAL A 379 -2.70 20.24 -13.14
C VAL A 379 -2.74 21.60 -13.86
N LYS A 380 -3.66 21.79 -14.82
CA LYS A 380 -3.80 23.03 -15.61
C LYS A 380 -4.84 24.01 -15.07
N ASP A 381 -5.69 23.57 -14.14
CA ASP A 381 -6.67 24.39 -13.41
C ASP A 381 -6.11 24.79 -12.03
#